data_AF-A0A7W0WA62-F1
#
_entry.id   AF-A0A7W0WA62-F1
#
_cell.length_a   1.000
_cell.length_b   1.000
_cell.length_c   1.000
_cell.angle_alpha   90.00
_cell.angle_beta   90.00
_cell.angle_gamma   90.00
#
_symmetry.space_group_name_H-M   'P 1'
#
loop_
_entity.id
_entity.type
_entity.pdbx_description
1 polymer ?
#
loop_
_entity_poly.entity_id
_entity_poly.type
_entity_poly.pdbx_seq_one_letter_code
_entity_poly.pdbx_strand_id
1 'polypeptide(L)' 'MYDLHCHILPGIDDGPAGWSAALDLARVLVAEGVTFVAATPHGPGSN' A
#
# COMPACT_ATOMS: atom_id res chain seq x y z
N MET A 1 10.60 -10.13 4.19
CA MET A 1 9.24 -10.55 4.58
C MET A 1 8.27 -10.21 3.45
N TYR A 2 7.19 -10.97 3.26
CA TYR A 2 6.19 -10.72 2.21
C TYR A 2 4.93 -10.14 2.85
N ASP A 3 4.49 -8.98 2.38
CA ASP A 3 3.16 -8.47 2.68
C ASP A 3 2.23 -8.84 1.51
N LEU A 4 1.16 -9.57 1.83
CA LEU A 4 0.20 -10.07 0.85
C LEU A 4 -1.11 -9.29 0.85
N HIS A 5 -1.24 -8.26 1.70
CA HIS A 5 -2.42 -7.43 1.74
C HIS A 5 -2.08 -5.98 2.08
N CYS A 6 -1.86 -5.17 1.04
CA CYS A 6 -1.46 -3.78 1.21
C CYS A 6 -2.17 -2.85 0.21
N HIS A 7 -2.74 -1.78 0.74
CA HIS A 7 -3.36 -0.70 -0.02
C HIS A 7 -2.27 0.34 -0.30
N ILE A 8 -1.30 0.01 -1.16
CA ILE A 8 -0.11 0.86 -1.39
C ILE A 8 -0.28 1.84 -2.56
N LEU A 9 -1.28 1.62 -3.43
CA LEU A 9 -1.47 2.39 -4.66
C LEU A 9 -2.39 3.60 -4.40
N PRO A 10 -1.93 4.84 -4.63
CA PRO A 10 -2.76 6.01 -4.39
C PRO A 10 -3.83 6.19 -5.47
N GLY A 11 -5.00 6.69 -5.07
CA GLY A 11 -6.10 7.03 -5.98
C GLY A 11 -6.95 5.86 -6.47
N ILE A 12 -6.82 4.69 -5.84
CA ILE A 12 -7.64 3.50 -6.15
C ILE A 12 -8.77 3.34 -5.12
N ASP A 13 -8.44 3.47 -3.83
CA ASP A 13 -9.36 3.31 -2.71
C ASP A 13 -8.99 4.26 -1.55
N ASP A 14 -9.30 3.86 -0.32
CA ASP A 14 -9.04 4.58 0.93
C ASP A 14 -7.58 4.49 1.44
N GLY A 15 -6.68 3.91 0.64
CA GLY A 15 -5.25 3.91 0.90
C GLY A 15 -4.60 5.31 0.81
N PRO A 16 -3.31 5.41 0.45
CA PRO A 16 -2.56 6.66 0.45
C PRO A 16 -3.23 7.76 -0.38
N ALA A 17 -3.34 8.96 0.19
CA ALA A 17 -3.93 10.14 -0.46
C ALA A 17 -3.16 10.66 -1.70
N GLY A 18 -2.00 10.08 -2.02
CA GLY A 18 -1.15 10.48 -3.13
C GLY A 18 0.21 9.78 -3.11
N TRP A 19 1.02 10.01 -4.14
CA TRP A 19 2.32 9.35 -4.31
C TRP A 19 3.31 9.61 -3.17
N SER A 20 3.28 10.79 -2.55
CA SER A 20 4.14 11.07 -1.39
C SER A 20 3.80 10.15 -0.22
N ALA A 21 2.51 10.04 0.13
CA ALA A 21 2.05 9.17 1.22
C ALA A 21 2.30 7.68 0.92
N ALA A 22 2.15 7.26 -0.35
CA ALA A 22 2.46 5.91 -0.78
C ALA A 22 3.96 5.57 -0.61
N LEU A 23 4.84 6.52 -0.95
CA LEU A 23 6.28 6.38 -0.74
C LEU A 23 6.65 6.33 0.74
N ASP A 24 5.99 7.12 1.59
CA ASP A 24 6.22 7.09 3.03
C ASP A 24 5.80 5.74 3.63
N LEU A 25 4.65 5.20 3.22
CA LEU A 25 4.24 3.84 3.58
C LEU A 25 5.26 2.79 3.11
N ALA A 26 5.72 2.88 1.86
CA ALA A 26 6.72 1.96 1.32
C ALA A 26 8.04 1.99 2.13
N ARG A 27 8.48 3.17 2.58
CA ARG A 27 9.67 3.32 3.43
C ARG A 27 9.50 2.66 4.79
N VAL A 28 8.32 2.79 5.40
CA VAL A 28 7.99 2.11 6.65
C VAL A 28 8.04 0.59 6.47
N LEU A 29 7.39 0.07 5.42
CA LEU A 29 7.41 -1.37 5.11
C LEU A 29 8.84 -1.91 4.94
N VAL A 30 9.71 -1.17 4.24
CA VAL A 30 11.12 -1.54 4.08
C VAL A 30 11.85 -1.53 5.42
N ALA A 31 11.61 -0.53 6.28
CA ALA A 31 12.21 -0.46 7.62
C ALA A 31 11.78 -1.63 8.52
N GLU A 32 10.59 -2.17 8.31
CA GLU A 32 10.07 -3.38 8.98
C GLU A 32 10.56 -4.70 8.34
N GLY A 33 11.38 -4.62 7.28
CA GLY A 33 11.95 -5.79 6.61
C GLY A 33 11.02 -6.44 5.58
N VAL A 34 9.98 -5.74 5.14
CA VAL A 34 9.17 -6.16 3.98
C VAL A 34 9.98 -5.95 2.71
N THR A 35 10.06 -7.00 1.90
CA THR A 35 10.86 -7.06 0.67
C THR A 35 9.99 -7.24 -0.57
N PHE A 36 8.70 -7.56 -0.38
CA PHE A 36 7.73 -7.76 -1.44
C PHE A 36 6.34 -7.41 -0.93
N VAL A 37 5.54 -6.75 -1.77
CA VAL A 37 4.16 -6.36 -1.49
C VAL A 37 3.28 -6.83 -2.65
N ALA A 38 2.20 -7.55 -2.34
CA ALA A 38 1.07 -7.69 -3.25
C ALA A 38 0.11 -6.52 -3.02
N ALA A 39 -0.10 -5.69 -4.04
CA ALA A 39 -1.10 -4.63 -3.97
C ALA A 39 -2.50 -5.25 -4.08
N THR A 40 -3.30 -5.08 -3.03
CA THR A 40 -4.66 -5.66 -2.93
C THR A 40 -5.66 -4.58 -2.51
N PRO A 41 -5.88 -3.55 -3.34
CA PRO A 41 -6.86 -2.52 -3.03
C PRO A 41 -8.27 -3.10 -2.93
N HIS A 42 -9.19 -2.33 -2.36
CA HIS A 42 -10.60 -2.65 -2.34
C HIS A 42 -11.17 -2.85 -3.75
N GLY A 43 -12.26 -3.62 -3.82
CA GLY A 43 -13.02 -3.80 -5.05
C GLY A 43 -13.88 -2.57 -5.38
N PRO A 44 -14.43 -2.49 -6.60
CA PRO A 44 -15.33 -1.42 -6.98
C PRO A 44 -16.53 -1.29 -6.02
N GLY A 45 -16.78 -0.09 -5.48
CA GLY A 45 -17.94 0.19 -4.64
C GLY A 45 -17.80 -0.21 -3.16
N SER A 46 -16.62 -0.71 -2.77
CA SER A 46 -16.23 -0.91 -1.37
C SER A 46 -15.10 0.07 -1.03
N ASN A 47 -15.28 0.82 0.06
CA ASN A 47 -14.26 1.56 0.78
C ASN A 47 -14.38 1.19 2.26
#